data_AF-A0A522EDP7-F1
#
_entry.id   AF-A0A522EDP7-F1
#
_cell.length_a   1.000
_cell.length_b   1.000
_cell.length_c   1.000
_cell.angle_alpha   90.00
_cell.angle_beta   90.00
_cell.angle_gamma   90.00
#
_symmetry.space_group_name_H-M   'P 1'
#
loop_
_entity.id
_entity.type
_entity.pdbx_description
1 polymer ?
#
loop_
_entity_poly.entity_id
_entity_poly.type
_entity_poly.pdbx_seq_one_letter_code
_entity_poly.pdbx_strand_id
1 'polypeptide(L)'
;MSQYYRHHVFFCLNQREPDAPRPSCANCNAQAMQEYAKKRVKALGLAGPGQVRINKAGCLDRCEDGPTVVVYPEGVWYTYVDETDIDEIVDSHLVNGKIVERLLIDAP
;
A
#
# COMPACT_ATOMS: atom_id res chain seq x y z
N MET A 1 23.44 -8.40 -1.05
CA MET A 1 22.79 -8.34 0.28
C MET A 1 21.44 -9.03 0.16
N SER A 2 21.15 -10.05 0.96
CA SER A 2 19.80 -10.61 1.01
C SER A 2 18.89 -9.62 1.74
N GLN A 3 17.81 -9.17 1.10
CA GLN A 3 16.81 -8.35 1.79
C GLN A 3 16.04 -9.25 2.78
N TYR A 4 15.80 -8.75 4.00
CA TYR A 4 15.05 -9.50 5.02
C TYR A 4 13.58 -9.70 4.63
N TYR A 5 13.00 -8.78 3.85
CA TYR A 5 11.71 -8.92 3.18
C TYR A 5 11.90 -8.75 1.68
N ARG A 6 11.20 -9.55 0.87
CA ARG A 6 11.15 -9.37 -0.59
C ARG A 6 10.43 -8.08 -0.96
N HIS A 7 9.31 -7.78 -0.29
CA HIS A 7 8.61 -6.51 -0.46
C HIS A 7 8.30 -5.84 0.87
N HIS A 8 8.53 -4.53 0.93
CA HIS A 8 7.96 -3.66 1.95
C HIS A 8 6.82 -2.86 1.33
N VAL A 9 5.62 -3.02 1.88
CA VAL A 9 4.43 -2.28 1.44
C VAL A 9 4.06 -1.29 2.54
N PHE A 10 4.05 0.00 2.23
CA PHE A 10 3.69 1.05 3.18
C PHE A 10 2.36 1.67 2.79
N PHE A 11 1.39 1.59 3.70
CA PHE A 11 0.12 2.29 3.58
C PHE A 11 0.23 3.63 4.32
N CYS A 12 -0.06 4.74 3.64
CA CYS A 12 -0.19 6.03 4.31
C CYS A 12 -1.44 6.03 5.17
N LEU A 13 -1.28 6.19 6.48
CA LEU A 13 -2.38 6.24 7.46
C LEU A 13 -2.49 7.60 8.14
N ASN A 14 -1.90 8.64 7.52
CA ASN A 14 -1.92 9.97 8.08
C ASN A 14 -3.36 10.46 8.27
N GLN A 15 -3.61 11.09 9.41
CA GLN A 15 -4.84 11.82 9.72
C GLN A 15 -4.50 13.30 9.90
N ARG A 16 -5.35 14.18 9.40
CA ARG A 16 -5.29 15.63 9.65
C ARG A 16 -6.59 16.09 10.30
N GLU A 17 -6.58 17.30 10.83
CA GLU A 17 -7.78 17.96 11.33
C GLU A 17 -8.83 18.12 10.20
N PRO A 18 -10.14 18.14 10.52
CA PRO A 18 -11.21 18.19 9.52
C PRO A 18 -11.15 19.40 8.57
N ASP A 19 -10.55 20.50 9.00
CA ASP A 19 -10.42 21.77 8.24
C ASP A 19 -9.06 21.91 7.53
N ALA A 20 -8.24 20.86 7.54
CA ALA A 20 -6.93 20.90 6.90
C ALA A 20 -7.06 21.13 5.37
N PRO A 21 -6.18 21.95 4.78
CA PRO A 21 -6.27 22.32 3.36
C PRO A 21 -5.92 21.18 2.40
N ARG A 22 -5.23 20.14 2.88
CA ARG A 22 -4.83 18.96 2.10
C ARG A 22 -5.60 17.72 2.56
N PRO A 23 -6.00 16.81 1.64
CA PRO A 23 -6.67 15.57 1.98
C PRO A 23 -5.79 14.66 2.85
N SER A 24 -6.39 13.68 3.52
CA SER A 24 -5.66 12.74 4.40
C SER A 24 -6.12 11.31 4.14
N CYS A 25 -5.17 10.38 3.96
CA CYS A 25 -5.47 8.99 3.59
C CYS A 25 -6.33 8.26 4.63
N ALA A 26 -6.21 8.60 5.93
CA ALA A 26 -7.08 8.04 6.97
C ALA A 26 -8.58 8.35 6.76
N ASN A 27 -8.92 9.49 6.12
CA ASN A 27 -10.31 9.81 5.75
C ASN A 27 -10.83 8.94 4.59
N CYS A 28 -9.95 8.23 3.89
CA CYS A 28 -10.26 7.32 2.78
C CYS A 28 -10.22 5.85 3.22
N ASN A 29 -10.52 5.57 4.50
CA ASN A 29 -10.55 4.22 5.07
C ASN A 29 -9.20 3.45 5.01
N ALA A 30 -8.08 4.16 4.90
CA ALA A 30 -6.76 3.54 4.70
C ALA A 30 -6.35 2.57 5.82
N GLN A 31 -6.77 2.81 7.07
CA GLN A 31 -6.47 1.91 8.19
C GLN A 31 -7.12 0.53 7.99
N ALA A 32 -8.37 0.50 7.53
CA ALA A 32 -9.05 -0.76 7.24
C ALA A 32 -8.42 -1.48 6.05
N MET A 33 -8.06 -0.77 4.99
CA MET A 33 -7.42 -1.37 3.80
C MET A 33 -6.02 -1.93 4.12
N GLN A 34 -5.24 -1.25 4.97
CA GLN A 34 -3.97 -1.78 5.46
C GLN A 34 -4.15 -3.06 6.28
N GLU A 35 -5.17 -3.11 7.14
CA GLU A 35 -5.51 -4.31 7.93
C GLU A 35 -6.00 -5.46 7.06
N TYR A 36 -6.82 -5.17 6.05
CA TYR A 36 -7.26 -6.12 5.04
C TYR A 36 -6.05 -6.72 4.31
N ALA A 37 -5.16 -5.88 3.75
CA ALA A 37 -3.93 -6.32 3.08
C ALA A 37 -3.08 -7.22 3.98
N LYS A 38 -2.92 -6.84 5.26
CA LYS A 38 -2.16 -7.63 6.24
C LYS A 38 -2.79 -9.00 6.48
N LYS A 39 -4.12 -9.09 6.57
CA LYS A 39 -4.84 -10.37 6.72
C LYS A 39 -4.70 -11.21 5.45
N ARG A 40 -4.89 -10.61 4.27
CA ARG A 40 -4.79 -11.28 2.96
C ARG A 40 -3.40 -11.88 2.74
N VAL A 41 -2.33 -11.10 2.92
CA VAL A 41 -0.93 -11.56 2.81
C VAL A 41 -0.64 -12.70 3.79
N LYS A 42 -1.16 -12.64 5.02
CA LYS A 42 -1.03 -13.73 6.00
C LYS A 42 -1.78 -14.99 5.55
N ALA A 43 -3.00 -14.85 5.03
CA ALA A 43 -3.82 -15.96 4.56
C ALA A 43 -3.17 -16.70 3.37
N LEU A 44 -2.43 -15.98 2.53
CA LEU A 44 -1.64 -16.54 1.42
C LEU A 44 -0.30 -17.17 1.85
N GLY A 45 0.07 -17.11 3.14
CA GLY A 45 1.38 -17.58 3.61
C GLY A 45 2.55 -16.68 3.20
N LEU A 46 2.28 -15.45 2.78
CA LEU A 46 3.27 -14.46 2.31
C LEU A 46 3.77 -13.54 3.43
N ALA A 47 3.36 -13.76 4.67
CA ALA A 47 3.81 -12.97 5.81
C ALA A 47 5.05 -13.59 6.44
N GLY A 48 6.17 -12.87 6.49
CA GLY A 48 7.36 -13.29 7.21
C GLY A 48 8.68 -12.99 6.50
N PRO A 49 9.81 -13.47 7.04
CA PRO A 49 11.13 -13.27 6.45
C PRO A 49 11.18 -13.79 5.01
N GLY A 50 11.84 -13.05 4.13
CA GLY A 50 11.96 -13.35 2.70
C GLY A 50 10.70 -13.12 1.88
N GLN A 51 9.60 -12.66 2.50
CA GLN A 51 8.30 -12.47 1.83
C GLN A 51 7.84 -11.00 1.95
N VAL A 52 6.55 -10.76 2.20
CA VAL A 52 5.94 -9.44 2.21
C VAL A 52 5.79 -8.94 3.65
N ARG A 53 6.12 -7.66 3.86
CA ARG A 53 5.78 -6.92 5.08
C ARG A 53 4.84 -5.77 4.75
N ILE A 54 3.60 -5.86 5.25
CA ILE A 54 2.67 -4.73 5.27
C ILE A 54 2.97 -3.84 6.48
N ASN A 55 3.22 -2.56 6.23
CA ASN A 55 3.59 -1.54 7.21
C ASN A 55 2.57 -0.40 7.24
N LYS A 56 2.52 0.26 8.40
CA LYS A 56 1.86 1.55 8.58
C LYS A 56 2.88 2.66 8.33
N ALA A 57 2.48 3.75 7.69
CA ALA A 57 3.28 4.94 7.51
C ALA A 57 2.51 6.20 7.92
N GLY A 58 3.25 7.26 8.27
CA GLY A 58 2.73 8.62 8.33
C GLY A 58 2.52 9.19 6.93
N CYS A 59 2.44 10.53 6.82
CA CYS A 59 2.29 11.19 5.54
C CYS A 59 3.46 10.84 4.59
N LEU A 60 3.12 10.40 3.38
CA LEU A 60 4.08 10.09 2.30
C LEU A 60 4.20 11.23 1.27
N ASP A 61 3.67 12.41 1.61
CA ASP A 61 3.63 13.66 0.83
C ASP A 61 2.87 13.63 -0.52
N ARG A 62 2.33 12.48 -0.91
CA ARG A 62 1.42 12.33 -2.06
C ARG A 62 -0.05 12.36 -1.64
N CYS A 63 -0.50 13.48 -1.06
CA CYS A 63 -1.84 13.53 -0.44
C CYS A 63 -2.96 13.57 -1.50
N GLU A 64 -2.72 14.29 -2.58
CA GLU A 64 -3.65 14.56 -3.68
C GLU A 64 -3.96 13.29 -4.50
N ASP A 65 -3.06 12.31 -4.45
CA ASP A 65 -3.19 10.99 -5.06
C ASP A 65 -3.80 9.95 -4.10
N GLY A 66 -4.13 10.37 -2.87
CA GLY A 66 -4.52 9.49 -1.77
C GLY A 66 -5.86 8.76 -1.97
N PRO A 67 -6.04 7.59 -1.33
CA PRO A 67 -5.12 6.96 -0.37
C PRO A 67 -3.95 6.26 -1.06
N THR A 68 -2.75 6.41 -0.50
CA THR A 68 -1.52 5.94 -1.16
C THR A 68 -0.89 4.71 -0.51
N VAL A 69 -0.36 3.84 -1.37
CA VAL A 69 0.49 2.69 -1.02
C VAL A 69 1.77 2.77 -1.85
N VAL A 70 2.91 2.49 -1.22
CA VAL A 70 4.18 2.29 -1.94
C VAL A 70 4.75 0.91 -1.68
N VAL A 71 5.21 0.25 -2.74
CA VAL A 71 5.86 -1.06 -2.72
C VAL A 71 7.35 -0.89 -3.02
N TYR A 72 8.19 -1.26 -2.06
CA TYR A 72 9.64 -1.38 -2.22
C TYR A 72 10.05 -2.84 -2.40
N PRO A 73 11.18 -3.13 -3.08
CA PRO A 73 12.23 -2.19 -3.51
C PRO A 73 11.94 -1.40 -4.79
N GLU A 74 10.90 -1.74 -5.54
CA GLU A 74 10.61 -1.14 -6.86
C GLU A 74 10.26 0.35 -6.80
N GLY A 75 9.77 0.83 -5.66
CA GLY A 75 9.30 2.21 -5.52
C GLY A 75 8.01 2.48 -6.28
N VAL A 76 7.17 1.45 -6.44
CA VAL A 76 5.90 1.54 -7.18
C VAL A 76 4.83 2.13 -6.29
N TRP A 77 4.16 3.16 -6.77
CA TRP A 77 3.10 3.86 -6.06
C TRP A 77 1.73 3.49 -6.61
N TYR A 78 0.81 3.16 -5.71
CA TYR A 78 -0.58 2.85 -6.04
C TYR A 78 -1.55 3.72 -5.25
N THR A 79 -2.68 4.01 -5.87
CA THR A 79 -3.92 4.39 -5.19
C THR A 79 -4.87 3.20 -5.16
N TYR A 80 -5.94 3.28 -4.38
CA TYR A 80 -6.95 2.23 -4.26
C TYR A 80 -8.27 2.79 -3.74
N VAL A 81 -9.37 2.11 -4.06
CA VAL A 81 -10.72 2.45 -3.62
C VAL A 81 -11.25 1.45 -2.59
N ASP A 82 -11.02 0.16 -2.81
CA ASP A 82 -11.61 -0.90 -1.99
C ASP A 82 -10.73 -2.16 -1.86
N GLU A 83 -11.30 -3.21 -1.24
CA GLU A 83 -10.61 -4.48 -1.02
C GLU A 83 -10.21 -5.19 -2.32
N THR A 84 -10.95 -4.98 -3.43
CA THR A 84 -10.66 -5.62 -4.72
C THR A 84 -9.41 -5.05 -5.37
N ASP A 85 -9.17 -3.74 -5.21
CA ASP A 85 -7.92 -3.11 -5.61
C ASP A 85 -6.74 -3.64 -4.79
N ILE A 86 -6.93 -3.84 -3.49
CA ILE A 86 -5.91 -4.43 -2.62
C ILE A 86 -5.60 -5.87 -3.02
N ASP A 87 -6.63 -6.67 -3.33
CA ASP A 87 -6.45 -8.04 -3.82
C ASP A 87 -5.68 -8.06 -5.15
N GLU A 88 -5.98 -7.16 -6.09
CA GLU A 88 -5.24 -7.07 -7.35
C GLU A 88 -3.78 -6.68 -7.14
N ILE A 89 -3.48 -5.72 -6.25
CA ILE A 89 -2.08 -5.38 -5.90
C ILE A 89 -1.36 -6.59 -5.29
N VAL A 90 -2.00 -7.32 -4.39
CA VAL A 90 -1.40 -8.50 -3.76
C VAL A 90 -1.16 -9.60 -4.79
N ASP A 91 -2.19 -9.98 -5.55
CA ASP A 91 -2.14 -11.13 -6.44
C ASP A 91 -1.33 -10.83 -7.71
N SER A 92 -1.47 -9.65 -8.31
CA SER A 92 -0.70 -9.30 -9.51
C SER A 92 0.73 -8.91 -9.15
N HIS A 93 0.91 -7.94 -8.25
CA HIS A 93 2.24 -7.39 -8.01
C HIS A 93 3.04 -8.22 -6.99
N LEU A 94 2.52 -8.42 -5.78
CA LEU A 94 3.32 -9.02 -4.70
C LEU A 94 3.57 -10.52 -4.94
N VAL A 95 2.60 -11.24 -5.50
CA VAL A 95 2.73 -12.66 -5.85
C VAL A 95 3.42 -12.84 -7.20
N ASN A 96 2.86 -12.23 -8.25
CA ASN A 96 3.27 -12.51 -9.63
C ASN A 96 4.30 -11.53 -10.21
N GLY A 97 4.68 -10.48 -9.48
CA GLY A 97 5.64 -9.48 -9.96
C GLY A 97 5.12 -8.60 -11.11
N LYS A 98 3.79 -8.53 -11.30
CA LYS A 98 3.16 -7.77 -12.39
C LYS A 98 2.50 -6.50 -11.85
N ILE A 99 2.95 -5.35 -12.34
CA ILE A 99 2.44 -4.05 -11.93
C ILE A 99 0.97 -3.89 -12.35
N VAL A 100 0.17 -3.29 -11.46
CA VAL A 100 -1.24 -3.00 -11.71
C VAL A 100 -1.36 -1.60 -12.30
N GLU A 101 -1.18 -1.49 -13.62
CA GLU A 101 -1.07 -0.19 -14.31
C GLU A 101 -2.25 0.76 -14.03
N ARG A 102 -3.48 0.22 -13.95
CA ARG A 102 -4.69 1.03 -13.69
C ARG A 102 -4.71 1.71 -12.32
N LEU A 103 -3.92 1.22 -11.36
CA LEU A 103 -3.86 1.73 -9.99
C LEU A 103 -2.62 2.60 -9.76
N LEU A 104 -1.73 2.71 -10.74
CA LEU A 104 -0.51 3.49 -10.59
C LEU A 104 -0.86 4.95 -10.31
N ILE A 105 -0.18 5.49 -9.32
CA ILE A 105 -0.05 6.93 -9.18
C ILE A 105 1.13 7.32 -10.07
N ASP A 106 0.93 8.32 -10.93
CA ASP A 106 1.92 8.76 -11.91
C ASP A 106 3.35 8.72 -11.33
N ALA A 107 4.22 8.01 -12.04
CA ALA A 107 5.65 8.08 -11.80
C ALA A 107 6.11 9.53 -12.07
N PRO A 108 7.06 10.05 -11.28
CA PRO A 108 7.53 11.43 -11.42
C PRO A 108 7.96 11.77 -12.85
#